data_AF-A0A0G1K5W4-F1
#
_entry.id   AF-A0A0G1K5W4-F1
#
_cell.length_a   1.000
_cell.length_b   1.000
_cell.length_c   1.000
_cell.angle_alpha   90.00
_cell.angle_beta   90.00
_cell.angle_gamma   90.00
#
_symmetry.space_group_name_H-M   'P 1'
#
loop_
_entity.id
_entity.type
_entity.pdbx_description
1 polymer ?
#
loop_
_entity_poly.entity_id
_entity_poly.type
_entity_poly.pdbx_seq_one_letter_code
_entity_poly.pdbx_strand_id
1 'polypeptide(L)'
;MKSQKWLVILLSLSFVLFSCGTPAGQGSTGGSTQVQELGFKVPKNAQGHTAEQQNIIDRIKVTTDPTKVLWIHLISLNGQIVLRTPVAGKVTSSGKRLEPTTVTSASGSYVPRFVVKDASGAEQWYYTEELLQPDGTFGSSDPYIYWFDPMHRYHQWGTAGGLGYLLTDYPIDLTNPKDLISGMYNMDLLAYQWQQAQEAIMCANQGRTYENGVCQ
;
A
#
# COMPACT_ATOMS: atom_id res chain seq x y z
N MET A 1 9.21 -60.56 54.89
CA MET A 1 10.31 -60.18 55.80
C MET A 1 11.53 -59.81 54.96
N LYS A 2 12.05 -58.57 55.14
CA LYS A 2 13.38 -58.03 54.75
C LYS A 2 13.68 -57.95 53.24
N SER A 3 14.24 -56.90 52.63
CA SER A 3 14.85 -55.60 53.02
C SER A 3 14.95 -54.74 51.74
N GLN A 4 14.41 -53.52 51.64
CA GLN A 4 15.02 -52.21 51.93
C GLN A 4 16.42 -51.90 51.33
N LYS A 5 16.44 -50.85 50.47
CA LYS A 5 17.48 -49.81 50.20
C LYS A 5 18.56 -50.06 49.14
N TRP A 6 18.34 -49.48 47.95
CA TRP A 6 19.30 -48.69 47.14
C TRP A 6 18.45 -47.65 46.35
N LEU A 7 18.32 -46.40 46.81
CA LEU A 7 19.18 -45.23 46.51
C LEU A 7 19.28 -44.97 45.00
N VAL A 8 18.38 -44.15 44.46
CA VAL A 8 18.65 -42.78 43.95
C VAL A 8 19.90 -42.71 43.08
N ILE A 9 19.70 -42.60 41.76
CA ILE A 9 20.40 -41.73 40.78
C ILE A 9 19.96 -42.23 39.40
N LEU A 10 18.95 -41.59 38.83
CA LEU A 10 18.78 -41.40 37.38
C LEU A 10 17.67 -40.36 37.17
N LEU A 11 17.78 -39.27 37.92
CA LEU A 11 17.11 -38.01 37.64
C LEU A 11 18.09 -37.18 36.80
N SER A 12 18.27 -37.58 35.55
CA SER A 12 19.11 -36.81 34.63
C SER A 12 18.55 -36.91 33.22
N LEU A 13 18.05 -35.75 32.78
CA LEU A 13 18.19 -35.29 31.40
C LEU A 13 17.11 -35.70 30.39
N SER A 14 15.84 -35.52 30.73
CA SER A 14 14.83 -35.16 29.71
C SER A 14 14.79 -33.63 29.58
N PHE A 15 15.93 -33.03 29.20
CA PHE A 15 15.94 -31.64 28.75
C PHE A 15 15.38 -31.63 27.34
N VAL A 16 14.16 -31.09 27.26
CA VAL A 16 13.40 -30.79 26.07
C VAL A 16 14.27 -30.01 25.09
N LEU A 17 14.82 -30.68 24.09
CA LEU A 17 15.39 -30.02 22.91
C LEU A 17 14.24 -29.62 21.99
N PHE A 18 13.52 -28.55 22.36
CA PHE A 18 12.90 -27.69 21.36
C PHE A 18 14.04 -27.04 20.58
N SER A 19 14.53 -27.74 19.57
CA SER A 19 15.28 -27.11 18.48
C SER A 19 14.27 -26.24 17.74
N CYS A 20 14.15 -24.99 18.18
CA CYS A 20 13.58 -23.93 17.37
C CYS A 20 14.56 -23.74 16.21
N GLY A 21 14.36 -24.51 15.14
CA GLY A 21 15.10 -24.32 13.90
C GLY A 21 14.93 -22.85 13.51
N THR A 22 16.02 -22.09 13.51
CA THR A 22 16.04 -20.76 12.93
C THR A 22 15.46 -20.88 11.52
N PRO A 23 14.37 -20.15 11.18
CA PRO A 23 13.84 -20.21 9.82
C PRO A 23 14.98 -19.89 8.87
N ALA A 24 15.24 -20.81 7.94
CA ALA A 24 16.24 -20.62 6.91
C ALA A 24 15.93 -19.29 6.20
N GLY A 25 16.94 -18.42 6.09
CA GLY A 25 16.79 -17.14 5.42
C GLY A 25 16.22 -17.35 4.02
N GLN A 26 15.21 -16.57 3.67
CA GLN A 26 14.63 -16.60 2.32
C GLN A 26 15.71 -16.23 1.30
N GLY A 27 16.05 -17.16 0.42
CA GLY A 27 16.94 -16.94 -0.71
C GLY A 27 16.16 -16.40 -1.91
N SER A 28 16.75 -15.47 -2.65
CA SER A 28 16.19 -15.03 -3.94
C SER A 28 16.26 -16.17 -4.95
N THR A 29 15.14 -16.47 -5.60
CA THR A 29 15.03 -17.46 -6.69
C THR A 29 15.93 -17.11 -7.89
N GLY A 30 16.34 -15.85 -8.02
CA GLY A 30 17.23 -15.37 -9.08
C GLY A 30 18.72 -15.59 -8.83
N GLY A 31 19.13 -16.24 -7.73
CA GLY A 31 20.55 -16.46 -7.39
C GLY A 31 21.30 -15.19 -6.97
N SER A 32 20.59 -14.06 -6.85
CA SER A 32 21.14 -12.80 -6.37
C SER A 32 21.40 -12.90 -4.86
N THR A 33 22.67 -12.89 -4.47
CA THR A 33 23.05 -12.67 -3.08
C THR A 33 22.87 -11.21 -2.76
N GLN A 34 22.18 -10.91 -1.65
CA GLN A 34 22.20 -9.56 -1.10
C GLN A 34 23.67 -9.19 -0.87
N VAL A 35 24.07 -7.97 -1.22
CA VAL A 35 25.43 -7.51 -0.98
C VAL A 35 25.66 -7.48 0.53
N GLN A 36 26.37 -8.49 1.05
CA GLN A 36 26.57 -8.72 2.48
C GLN A 36 27.86 -8.09 3.01
N GLU A 37 28.86 -7.86 2.15
CA GLU A 37 30.23 -7.52 2.57
C GLU A 37 30.81 -6.33 1.78
N LEU A 38 30.28 -5.13 1.98
CA LEU A 38 30.97 -3.90 1.54
C LEU A 38 31.86 -3.29 2.62
N GLY A 39 31.95 -3.91 3.81
CA GLY A 39 32.57 -3.29 4.99
C GLY A 39 31.86 -2.00 5.46
N PHE A 40 30.73 -1.66 4.82
CA PHE A 40 29.97 -0.45 5.04
C PHE A 40 28.62 -0.80 5.65
N LYS A 41 28.37 -0.30 6.85
CA LYS A 41 27.06 -0.39 7.49
C LYS A 41 26.22 0.80 7.03
N VAL A 42 25.09 0.53 6.37
CA VAL A 42 24.17 1.58 5.93
C VAL A 42 23.75 2.43 7.13
N PRO A 43 24.01 3.75 7.12
CA PRO A 43 23.62 4.64 8.21
C PRO A 43 22.11 4.63 8.44
N LYS A 44 21.73 4.78 9.70
CA LYS A 44 20.33 4.85 10.14
C LYS A 44 20.07 6.17 10.85
N ASN A 45 18.85 6.69 10.73
CA ASN A 45 18.41 7.87 11.48
C ASN A 45 18.14 7.53 12.96
N ALA A 46 17.74 8.52 13.75
CA ALA A 46 17.43 8.36 15.18
C ALA A 46 16.30 7.34 15.45
N GLN A 47 15.44 7.09 14.46
CA GLN A 47 14.35 6.13 14.51
C GLN A 47 14.76 4.73 14.03
N GLY A 48 16.04 4.53 13.64
CA GLY A 48 16.56 3.24 13.21
C GLY A 48 16.30 2.89 11.74
N HIS A 49 15.82 3.83 10.93
CA HIS A 49 15.53 3.64 9.51
C HIS A 49 16.70 4.08 8.64
N THR A 50 16.96 3.35 7.55
CA THR A 50 17.79 3.88 6.45
C THR A 50 17.05 5.01 5.73
N ALA A 51 17.76 5.79 4.91
CA ALA A 51 17.14 6.86 4.13
C ALA A 51 16.01 6.34 3.21
N GLU A 52 16.21 5.20 2.54
CA GLU A 52 15.18 4.59 1.69
C GLU A 52 13.96 4.13 2.48
N GLN A 53 14.17 3.49 3.65
CA GLN A 53 13.09 3.07 4.54
C GLN A 53 12.27 4.28 5.00
N GLN A 54 12.95 5.36 5.40
CA GLN A 54 12.29 6.59 5.82
C GLN A 54 11.48 7.21 4.68
N ASN A 55 12.03 7.27 3.46
CA ASN A 55 11.32 7.77 2.29
C ASN A 55 10.06 6.94 1.96
N ILE A 56 10.14 5.60 2.10
CA ILE A 56 8.97 4.73 1.89
C ILE A 56 7.91 5.00 2.95
N ILE A 57 8.29 5.13 4.22
CA ILE A 57 7.38 5.43 5.33
C ILE A 57 6.69 6.78 5.08
N ASP A 58 7.46 7.82 4.75
CA ASP A 58 6.92 9.16 4.57
C ASP A 58 6.04 9.27 3.32
N ARG A 59 6.43 8.61 2.23
CA ARG A 59 5.60 8.48 1.03
C ARG A 59 4.27 7.79 1.36
N ILE A 60 4.30 6.65 2.07
CA ILE A 60 3.08 5.93 2.44
C ILE A 60 2.18 6.85 3.25
N LYS A 61 2.69 7.48 4.33
CA LYS A 61 1.91 8.41 5.15
C LYS A 61 1.24 9.50 4.32
N VAL A 62 1.98 10.16 3.42
CA VAL A 62 1.43 11.24 2.58
C VAL A 62 0.39 10.72 1.58
N THR A 63 0.64 9.56 0.96
CA THR A 63 -0.24 9.01 -0.08
C THR A 63 -1.44 8.23 0.45
N THR A 64 -1.46 7.87 1.73
CA THR A 64 -2.59 7.18 2.37
C THR A 64 -3.35 8.05 3.36
N ASP A 65 -2.91 9.28 3.61
CA ASP A 65 -3.62 10.23 4.47
C ASP A 65 -4.83 10.80 3.72
N PRO A 66 -6.07 10.46 4.12
CA PRO A 66 -7.27 10.93 3.45
C PRO A 66 -7.48 12.44 3.62
N THR A 67 -6.78 13.12 4.53
CA THR A 67 -6.87 14.57 4.70
C THR A 67 -5.99 15.34 3.70
N LYS A 68 -5.08 14.66 3.00
CA LYS A 68 -4.18 15.32 2.04
C LYS A 68 -4.79 15.34 0.65
N VAL A 69 -4.77 16.52 0.03
CA VAL A 69 -4.98 16.65 -1.41
C VAL A 69 -3.64 16.62 -2.12
N LEU A 70 -3.46 15.60 -2.95
CA LEU A 70 -2.34 15.54 -3.87
C LEU A 70 -2.72 16.22 -5.20
N TRP A 71 -1.72 16.59 -5.99
CA TRP A 71 -1.93 17.17 -7.31
C TRP A 71 -1.17 16.34 -8.33
N ILE A 72 -1.83 16.04 -9.44
CA ILE A 72 -1.19 15.46 -10.61
C ILE A 72 -1.07 16.52 -11.70
N HIS A 73 0.14 16.64 -12.23
CA HIS A 73 0.48 17.49 -13.35
C HIS A 73 0.86 16.59 -14.52
N LEU A 74 0.03 16.54 -15.54
CA LEU A 74 0.37 15.89 -16.79
C LEU A 74 1.22 16.86 -17.59
N ILE A 75 2.48 16.51 -17.78
CA ILE A 75 3.47 17.35 -18.45
C ILE A 75 3.83 16.68 -19.77
N SER A 76 3.71 17.42 -20.86
CA SER A 76 4.15 16.97 -22.18
C SER A 76 5.68 16.96 -22.29
N LEU A 77 6.22 16.31 -23.32
CA LEU A 77 7.67 16.20 -23.52
C LEU A 77 8.39 17.55 -23.66
N ASN A 78 7.69 18.61 -24.07
CA ASN A 78 8.25 19.96 -24.20
C ASN A 78 8.18 20.77 -22.88
N GLY A 79 7.71 20.18 -21.78
CA GLY A 79 7.58 20.82 -20.47
C GLY A 79 6.27 21.58 -20.26
N GLN A 80 5.36 21.64 -21.24
CA GLN A 80 4.05 22.26 -21.06
C GLN A 80 3.14 21.38 -20.21
N ILE A 81 2.48 21.98 -19.22
CA ILE A 81 1.43 21.34 -18.42
C ILE A 81 0.19 21.21 -19.31
N VAL A 82 -0.19 19.97 -19.60
CA VAL A 82 -1.39 19.59 -20.35
C VAL A 82 -2.61 19.59 -19.44
N LEU A 83 -2.45 19.09 -18.22
CA LEU A 83 -3.51 18.99 -17.22
C LEU A 83 -2.93 19.17 -15.83
N ARG A 84 -3.64 19.88 -14.96
CA ARG A 84 -3.36 19.93 -13.53
C ARG A 84 -4.65 19.68 -12.77
N THR A 85 -4.77 18.51 -12.14
CA THR A 85 -5.98 18.14 -11.40
C THR A 85 -5.64 17.71 -9.96
N PRO A 86 -6.47 18.06 -8.97
CA PRO A 86 -6.33 17.51 -7.63
C PRO A 86 -6.74 16.03 -7.61
N VAL A 87 -6.16 15.30 -6.67
CA VAL A 87 -6.40 13.89 -6.42
C VAL A 87 -7.08 13.78 -5.06
N ALA A 88 -8.30 13.24 -5.06
CA ALA A 88 -8.95 12.76 -3.85
C ALA A 88 -8.35 11.40 -3.48
N GLY A 89 -7.60 11.37 -2.38
CA GLY A 89 -6.86 10.18 -1.95
C GLY A 89 -5.58 9.97 -2.78
N LYS A 90 -5.49 8.83 -3.49
CA LYS A 90 -4.26 8.41 -4.19
C LYS A 90 -4.47 8.11 -5.67
N VAL A 91 -3.42 8.34 -6.44
CA VAL A 91 -3.28 7.78 -7.79
C VAL A 91 -3.02 6.28 -7.68
N THR A 92 -3.74 5.50 -8.46
CA THR A 92 -3.64 4.04 -8.46
C THR A 92 -3.23 3.56 -9.84
N SER A 93 -2.30 2.60 -9.90
CA SER A 93 -1.93 1.96 -11.16
C SER A 93 -2.93 0.85 -11.50
N SER A 94 -3.19 0.64 -12.78
CA SER A 94 -4.16 -0.35 -13.28
C SER A 94 -3.88 -1.79 -12.86
N GLY A 95 -2.64 -2.11 -12.49
CA GLY A 95 -2.24 -3.43 -12.04
C GLY A 95 -2.52 -3.69 -10.58
N LYS A 96 -2.94 -2.67 -9.84
CA LYS A 96 -3.36 -2.81 -8.45
C LYS A 96 -4.72 -3.51 -8.37
N ARG A 97 -4.83 -4.46 -7.45
CA ARG A 97 -6.03 -5.28 -7.25
C ARG A 97 -6.31 -5.47 -5.77
N LEU A 98 -7.57 -5.72 -5.45
CA LEU A 98 -7.99 -6.13 -4.12
C LEU A 98 -7.80 -7.64 -3.89
N GLU A 99 -7.52 -8.38 -4.96
CA GLU A 99 -7.42 -9.83 -4.97
C GLU A 99 -6.13 -10.28 -5.69
N PRO A 100 -5.51 -11.38 -5.25
CA PRO A 100 -4.39 -11.98 -5.96
C PRO A 100 -4.86 -12.61 -7.29
N THR A 101 -3.98 -12.65 -8.28
CA THR A 101 -4.21 -13.31 -9.57
C THR A 101 -3.97 -14.81 -9.54
N THR A 102 -3.13 -15.27 -8.62
CA THR A 102 -2.81 -16.68 -8.46
C THR A 102 -3.29 -17.16 -7.10
N VAL A 103 -4.10 -18.22 -7.12
CA VAL A 103 -4.62 -18.87 -5.92
C VAL A 103 -4.50 -20.37 -6.05
N THR A 104 -4.02 -21.03 -4.99
CA THR A 104 -3.97 -22.48 -4.91
C THR A 104 -4.64 -22.97 -3.63
N SER A 105 -5.28 -24.14 -3.71
CA SER A 105 -5.83 -24.87 -2.56
C SER A 105 -4.79 -25.80 -1.93
N ALA A 106 -3.64 -26.01 -2.59
CA ALA A 106 -2.57 -26.85 -2.09
C ALA A 106 -1.74 -26.08 -1.04
N SER A 107 -1.59 -26.68 0.14
CA SER A 107 -0.74 -26.14 1.19
C SER A 107 0.74 -26.33 0.83
N GLY A 108 1.47 -25.22 0.73
CA GLY A 108 2.94 -25.21 0.75
C GLY A 108 3.42 -24.58 2.05
N SER A 109 4.47 -25.12 2.68
CA SER A 109 4.95 -24.70 4.01
C SER A 109 5.40 -23.24 4.14
N TYR A 110 5.37 -22.44 3.07
CA TYR A 110 5.91 -21.07 3.03
C TYR A 110 5.07 -20.08 2.21
N VAL A 111 3.82 -20.42 1.89
CA VAL A 111 2.95 -19.56 1.06
C VAL A 111 1.97 -18.79 1.96
N PRO A 112 1.87 -17.45 1.84
CA PRO A 112 0.84 -16.66 2.50
C PRO A 112 -0.55 -17.25 2.33
N ARG A 113 -1.30 -17.37 3.44
CA ARG A 113 -2.68 -17.84 3.45
C ARG A 113 -3.66 -16.69 3.64
N PHE A 114 -4.80 -16.75 2.98
CA PHE A 114 -5.92 -15.85 3.21
C PHE A 114 -7.23 -16.62 3.23
N VAL A 115 -8.25 -16.01 3.86
CA VAL A 115 -9.57 -16.62 4.06
C VAL A 115 -10.57 -15.92 3.17
N VAL A 116 -11.34 -16.71 2.41
CA VAL A 116 -12.49 -16.22 1.65
C VAL A 116 -13.73 -16.89 2.21
N LYS A 117 -14.79 -16.10 2.43
CA LYS A 117 -16.09 -16.63 2.82
C LYS A 117 -16.87 -17.01 1.57
N ASP A 118 -17.39 -18.24 1.53
CA ASP A 118 -18.29 -18.65 0.45
C ASP A 118 -19.70 -18.06 0.65
N ALA A 119 -20.61 -18.35 -0.29
CA ALA A 119 -21.99 -17.86 -0.24
C ALA A 119 -22.78 -18.36 0.99
N SER A 120 -22.33 -19.42 1.66
CA SER A 120 -22.91 -19.92 2.92
C SER A 120 -22.31 -19.26 4.16
N GLY A 121 -21.29 -18.41 3.98
CA GLY A 121 -20.51 -17.78 5.04
C GLY A 121 -19.40 -18.68 5.61
N ALA A 122 -19.20 -19.87 5.05
CA ALA A 122 -18.14 -20.77 5.50
C ALA A 122 -16.77 -20.29 4.99
N GLU A 123 -15.76 -20.41 5.86
CA GLU A 123 -14.40 -19.95 5.58
C GLU A 123 -13.62 -21.00 4.79
N GLN A 124 -13.14 -20.61 3.62
CA GLN A 124 -12.27 -21.40 2.76
C GLN A 124 -10.86 -20.82 2.78
N TRP A 125 -9.87 -21.70 2.94
CA TRP A 125 -8.47 -21.32 2.99
C TRP A 125 -7.85 -21.38 1.60
N TYR A 126 -7.18 -20.29 1.24
CA TYR A 126 -6.48 -20.14 -0.02
C TYR A 126 -5.03 -19.71 0.21
N TYR A 127 -4.15 -20.08 -0.71
CA TYR A 127 -2.73 -19.73 -0.70
C TYR A 127 -2.38 -18.93 -1.95
N THR A 128 -1.52 -17.93 -1.81
CA THR A 128 -1.00 -17.13 -2.93
C THR A 128 0.47 -16.79 -2.74
N GLU A 129 1.22 -16.78 -3.84
CA GLU A 129 2.62 -16.31 -3.85
C GLU A 129 2.71 -14.78 -3.84
N GLU A 130 1.60 -14.07 -4.05
CA GLU A 130 1.55 -12.61 -3.97
C GLU A 130 1.50 -12.14 -2.51
N LEU A 131 2.39 -11.20 -2.16
CA LEU A 131 2.34 -10.53 -0.86
C LEU A 131 1.47 -9.28 -0.94
N LEU A 132 0.60 -9.12 0.06
CA LEU A 132 -0.15 -7.89 0.26
C LEU A 132 0.84 -6.74 0.50
N GLN A 133 0.72 -5.68 -0.28
CA GLN A 133 1.65 -4.55 -0.18
C GLN A 133 1.27 -3.61 0.97
N PRO A 134 2.19 -2.72 1.40
CA PRO A 134 1.93 -1.79 2.50
C PRO A 134 0.73 -0.85 2.28
N ASP A 135 0.27 -0.71 1.04
CA ASP A 135 -0.91 0.07 0.68
C ASP A 135 -2.22 -0.74 0.64
N GLY A 136 -2.17 -2.01 1.07
CA GLY A 136 -3.34 -2.89 1.16
C GLY A 136 -3.80 -3.47 -0.17
N THR A 137 -2.95 -3.47 -1.20
CA THR A 137 -3.30 -4.01 -2.53
C THR A 137 -2.33 -5.09 -3.00
N PHE A 138 -2.78 -5.92 -3.94
CA PHE A 138 -1.96 -6.86 -4.69
C PHE A 138 -1.55 -6.25 -6.04
N GLY A 139 -0.58 -6.90 -6.70
CA GLY A 139 -0.16 -6.54 -8.04
C GLY A 139 0.92 -5.45 -8.15
N SER A 140 1.48 -5.36 -9.35
CA SER A 140 2.56 -4.44 -9.70
C SER A 140 2.04 -3.13 -10.28
N SER A 141 2.97 -2.22 -10.59
CA SER A 141 2.65 -1.09 -11.46
C SER A 141 2.56 -1.57 -12.91
N ASP A 142 1.61 -1.02 -13.64
CA ASP A 142 1.05 -1.51 -14.91
C ASP A 142 0.70 -0.30 -15.81
N PRO A 143 0.24 -0.48 -17.07
CA PRO A 143 0.53 0.48 -18.14
C PRO A 143 -0.21 1.82 -18.05
N TYR A 144 -1.21 1.95 -17.17
CA TYR A 144 -1.90 3.21 -16.94
C TYR A 144 -2.13 3.47 -15.45
N ILE A 145 -2.44 4.73 -15.16
CA ILE A 145 -2.83 5.21 -13.84
C ILE A 145 -4.26 5.75 -13.90
N TYR A 146 -4.95 5.69 -12.77
CA TYR A 146 -6.26 6.29 -12.60
C TYR A 146 -6.38 6.94 -11.22
N TRP A 147 -7.25 7.92 -11.11
CA TRP A 147 -7.54 8.62 -9.87
C TRP A 147 -8.92 9.26 -9.91
N PHE A 148 -9.37 9.68 -8.74
CA PHE A 148 -10.58 10.49 -8.60
C PHE A 148 -10.20 11.88 -8.14
N ASP A 149 -11.00 12.87 -8.52
CA ASP A 149 -10.86 14.23 -8.00
C ASP A 149 -11.81 14.48 -6.81
N PRO A 150 -11.74 15.65 -6.14
CA PRO A 150 -12.63 16.02 -5.04
C PRO A 150 -14.13 15.99 -5.35
N MET A 151 -14.51 16.05 -6.63
CA MET A 151 -15.90 15.91 -7.08
C MET A 151 -16.28 14.46 -7.38
N HIS A 152 -15.39 13.51 -7.11
CA HIS A 152 -15.52 12.09 -7.42
C HIS A 152 -15.65 11.78 -8.92
N ARG A 153 -15.07 12.63 -9.77
CA ARG A 153 -14.98 12.34 -11.21
C ARG A 153 -13.79 11.45 -11.50
N TYR A 154 -13.94 10.58 -12.49
CA TYR A 154 -12.92 9.61 -12.87
C TYR A 154 -11.92 10.19 -13.86
N HIS A 155 -10.65 9.87 -13.64
CA HIS A 155 -9.56 10.22 -14.54
C HIS A 155 -8.66 9.01 -14.75
N GLN A 156 -8.26 8.77 -15.99
CA GLN A 156 -7.27 7.77 -16.34
C GLN A 156 -6.28 8.31 -17.35
N TRP A 157 -4.99 8.11 -17.07
CA TRP A 157 -3.89 8.44 -17.97
C TRP A 157 -3.13 7.18 -18.34
N GLY A 158 -3.03 6.91 -19.64
CA GLY A 158 -2.32 5.75 -20.16
C GLY A 158 -1.73 6.01 -21.53
N THR A 159 -1.05 5.00 -22.06
CA THR A 159 -0.52 4.99 -23.43
C THR A 159 -1.08 3.83 -24.22
N ALA A 160 -1.47 4.06 -25.47
CA ALA A 160 -1.87 3.03 -26.42
C ALA A 160 -1.10 3.24 -27.73
N GLY A 161 -0.28 2.28 -28.14
CA GLY A 161 0.52 2.38 -29.37
C GLY A 161 1.49 3.58 -29.40
N GLY A 162 2.00 4.00 -28.23
CA GLY A 162 2.90 5.16 -28.11
C GLY A 162 2.18 6.51 -28.03
N LEU A 163 0.85 6.54 -28.16
CA LEU A 163 0.05 7.75 -27.98
C LEU A 163 -0.46 7.82 -26.54
N GLY A 164 -0.24 8.96 -25.87
CA GLY A 164 -0.86 9.25 -24.59
C GLY A 164 -2.34 9.57 -24.75
N TYR A 165 -3.18 9.05 -23.86
CA TYR A 165 -4.59 9.38 -23.80
C TYR A 165 -5.01 9.73 -22.38
N LEU A 166 -5.95 10.65 -22.28
CA LEU A 166 -6.71 10.93 -21.06
C LEU A 166 -8.13 10.41 -21.28
N LEU A 167 -8.59 9.55 -20.38
CA LEU A 167 -9.96 9.05 -20.32
C LEU A 167 -10.65 9.65 -19.09
N THR A 168 -11.82 10.24 -19.30
CA THR A 168 -12.67 10.84 -18.27
C THR A 168 -14.11 10.39 -18.46
N ASP A 169 -14.90 10.43 -17.38
CA ASP A 169 -16.35 10.18 -17.39
C ASP A 169 -17.18 11.45 -17.63
N TYR A 170 -16.52 12.56 -17.95
CA TYR A 170 -17.09 13.87 -18.23
C TYR A 170 -16.30 14.58 -19.35
N PRO A 171 -16.91 15.52 -20.09
CA PRO A 171 -16.19 16.27 -21.12
C PRO A 171 -15.11 17.15 -20.48
N ILE A 172 -13.88 17.04 -20.97
CA ILE A 172 -12.76 17.90 -20.56
C ILE A 172 -12.16 18.64 -21.76
N ASP A 173 -12.05 19.96 -21.67
CA ASP A 173 -11.31 20.77 -22.63
C ASP A 173 -9.87 20.97 -22.14
N LEU A 174 -8.92 20.28 -22.78
CA LEU A 174 -7.50 20.42 -22.47
C LEU A 174 -6.89 21.72 -22.98
N THR A 175 -7.54 22.41 -23.91
CA THR A 175 -7.10 23.73 -24.40
C THR A 175 -7.55 24.85 -23.48
N ASN A 176 -8.71 24.69 -22.83
CA ASN A 176 -9.22 25.57 -21.80
C ASN A 176 -9.65 24.79 -20.54
N PRO A 177 -8.69 24.28 -19.75
CA PRO A 177 -8.97 23.42 -18.62
C PRO A 177 -9.65 24.12 -17.45
N LYS A 178 -9.94 25.43 -17.53
CA LYS A 178 -10.63 26.22 -16.49
C LYS A 178 -12.07 26.59 -16.86
N ASP A 179 -12.56 26.12 -17.99
CA ASP A 179 -13.94 26.36 -18.40
C ASP A 179 -14.98 25.88 -17.36
N LEU A 180 -16.10 26.58 -17.26
CA LEU A 180 -17.19 26.30 -16.33
C LEU A 180 -17.97 25.03 -16.67
N ILE A 181 -18.04 24.68 -17.96
CA ILE A 181 -18.90 23.60 -18.48
C ILE A 181 -18.08 22.35 -18.76
N SER A 182 -16.92 22.53 -19.39
CA SER A 182 -16.02 21.46 -19.83
C SER A 182 -14.66 21.48 -19.13
N GLY A 183 -14.49 22.34 -18.13
CA GLY A 183 -13.23 22.50 -17.42
C GLY A 183 -13.31 22.11 -15.96
N MET A 184 -12.16 22.25 -15.33
CA MET A 184 -11.90 22.10 -13.91
C MET A 184 -12.10 23.45 -13.21
N TYR A 185 -13.23 24.11 -13.47
CA TYR A 185 -13.56 25.36 -12.80
C TYR A 185 -13.63 25.15 -11.27
N ASN A 186 -13.04 26.08 -10.52
CA ASN A 186 -12.98 26.05 -9.05
C ASN A 186 -12.31 24.81 -8.39
N MET A 187 -11.48 24.04 -9.11
CA MET A 187 -10.86 22.86 -8.49
C MET A 187 -9.97 23.16 -7.29
N ASP A 188 -9.31 24.31 -7.22
CA ASP A 188 -8.54 24.69 -6.02
C ASP A 188 -9.46 24.87 -4.79
N LEU A 189 -10.64 25.49 -4.97
CA LEU A 189 -11.63 25.66 -3.91
C LEU A 189 -12.25 24.31 -3.51
N LEU A 190 -12.59 23.47 -4.48
CA LEU A 190 -13.17 22.15 -4.23
C LEU A 190 -12.18 21.21 -3.53
N ALA A 191 -10.90 21.27 -3.93
CA ALA A 191 -9.81 20.59 -3.22
C ALA A 191 -9.75 21.03 -1.76
N TYR A 192 -9.76 22.35 -1.51
CA TYR A 192 -9.75 22.88 -0.15
C TYR A 192 -10.95 22.42 0.68
N GLN A 193 -12.17 22.53 0.13
CA GLN A 193 -13.39 22.11 0.81
C GLN A 193 -13.40 20.61 1.11
N TRP A 194 -12.94 19.79 0.16
CA TRP A 194 -12.80 18.35 0.38
C TRP A 194 -11.81 18.04 1.50
N GLN A 195 -10.65 18.71 1.53
CA GLN A 195 -9.67 18.55 2.61
C GLN A 195 -10.30 18.84 3.97
N GLN A 196 -11.01 19.98 4.10
CA GLN A 196 -11.69 20.32 5.35
C GLN A 196 -12.71 19.27 5.78
N ALA A 197 -13.47 18.72 4.82
CA ALA A 197 -14.44 17.67 5.10
C ALA A 197 -13.75 16.38 5.62
N GLN A 198 -12.63 15.97 5.02
CA GLN A 198 -11.87 14.81 5.47
C GLN A 198 -11.24 15.03 6.85
N GLU A 199 -10.68 16.22 7.10
CA GLU A 199 -10.16 16.59 8.41
C GLU A 199 -11.26 16.56 9.49
N ALA A 200 -12.46 17.05 9.17
CA ALA A 200 -13.61 17.00 10.07
C ALA A 200 -14.03 15.57 10.40
N ILE A 201 -14.10 14.68 9.40
CA ILE A 201 -14.40 13.25 9.60
C ILE A 201 -13.35 12.58 10.48
N MET A 202 -12.06 12.82 10.19
CA MET A 202 -10.96 12.26 10.97
C MET A 202 -10.95 12.77 12.41
N CYS A 203 -11.31 14.03 12.62
CA CYS A 203 -11.46 14.63 13.94
C CYS A 203 -12.60 13.98 14.73
N ALA A 204 -13.77 13.83 14.10
CA ALA A 204 -14.93 13.18 14.71
C ALA A 204 -14.63 11.72 15.09
N ASN A 205 -13.89 10.98 14.25
CA ASN A 205 -13.44 9.61 14.55
C ASN A 205 -12.50 9.53 15.76
N GLN A 206 -11.87 10.63 16.15
CA GLN A 206 -11.05 10.75 17.35
C GLN A 206 -11.82 11.28 18.57
N GLY A 207 -13.15 11.46 18.45
CA GLY A 207 -13.99 12.03 19.50
C GLY A 207 -13.76 13.53 19.72
N ARG A 208 -13.26 14.24 18.70
CA ARG A 208 -12.90 15.66 18.72
C ARG A 208 -13.82 16.47 17.79
N THR A 209 -13.81 17.79 17.94
CA THR A 209 -14.64 18.71 17.14
C THR A 209 -13.77 19.49 16.16
N TYR A 210 -14.22 19.60 14.91
CA TYR A 210 -13.52 20.38 13.89
C TYR A 210 -14.14 21.77 13.75
N GLU A 211 -13.42 22.80 14.19
CA GLU A 211 -13.86 24.20 14.12
C GLU A 211 -12.73 25.09 13.60
N ASN A 212 -13.10 26.05 12.72
CA ASN A 212 -12.17 27.03 12.16
C ASN A 212 -10.92 26.43 11.50
N GLY A 213 -11.03 25.25 10.89
CA GLY A 213 -9.93 24.58 10.22
C GLY A 213 -9.01 23.79 11.16
N VAL A 214 -9.40 23.56 12.41
CA VAL A 214 -8.58 22.88 13.42
C VAL A 214 -9.40 21.84 14.17
N CYS A 215 -8.78 20.68 14.42
CA CYS A 215 -9.35 19.63 15.25
C CYS A 215 -9.05 19.88 16.75
N GLN A 216 -10.09 20.05 17.55
CA GLN A 216 -10.05 20.36 19.00
C GLN A 216 -10.46 19.17 19.85
#